data_AF-A0A7J2QZH9-F1
#
_entry.id   AF-A0A7J2QZH9-F1
#
_cell.length_a   1.000
_cell.length_b   1.000
_cell.length_c   1.000
_cell.angle_alpha   90.00
_cell.angle_beta   90.00
_cell.angle_gamma   90.00
#
_symmetry.space_group_name_H-M   'P 1'
#
loop_
_entity.id
_entity.type
_entity.pdbx_description
1 polymer ?
#
loop_
_entity_poly.entity_id
_entity_poly.type
_entity_poly.pdbx_seq_one_letter_code
_entity_poly.pdbx_strand_id
1 'polypeptide(L)'
;MTCGVYAIINILNGIMYVGSGRVIESRHSIHLGELLKGNHGNPYLQNAFNKYGRKAFRFKVLELTSKNKRERLKREQYYIDKFGIKNLYNIAHIASGGCGLHSEESKAKMSESHKGKLFSEDHKEKLREASMGNQYAKGNQLSEETIEKIRVARRGNKHSEETKEKMRKPKSEEVKERLRKSWRNQYSVEEFAR
;
A
#
# COMPACT_ATOMS: atom_id res chain seq x y z
N MET A 1 21.89 1.89 -12.63
CA MET A 1 20.47 1.54 -12.41
C MET A 1 19.63 2.76 -12.71
N THR A 2 18.74 2.68 -13.69
CA THR A 2 17.87 3.81 -14.05
C THR A 2 16.62 3.82 -13.16
N CYS A 3 16.31 4.99 -12.59
CA CYS A 3 15.09 5.24 -11.82
C CYS A 3 14.20 6.13 -12.69
N GLY A 4 12.91 5.84 -12.80
CA GLY A 4 12.13 6.51 -13.83
C GLY A 4 10.66 6.14 -13.91
N VAL A 5 10.00 6.79 -14.86
CA VAL A 5 8.70 6.43 -15.41
C VAL A 5 8.92 5.75 -16.77
N TYR A 6 8.18 4.69 -17.01
CA TYR A 6 8.22 3.92 -18.26
C TYR A 6 6.81 3.68 -18.78
N ALA A 7 6.75 3.28 -20.05
CA ALA A 7 5.54 2.83 -20.72
C ALA A 7 5.75 1.47 -21.39
N ILE A 8 4.70 0.64 -21.36
CA ILE A 8 4.56 -0.57 -22.18
C ILE A 8 3.50 -0.24 -23.23
N ILE A 9 3.93 -0.04 -24.47
CA ILE A 9 3.12 0.50 -25.55
C ILE A 9 2.70 -0.65 -26.47
N ASN A 10 1.41 -0.75 -26.76
CA ASN A 10 0.93 -1.56 -27.87
C ASN A 10 1.03 -0.75 -29.17
N ILE A 11 1.93 -1.15 -30.07
CA ILE A 11 2.22 -0.40 -31.29
C ILE A 11 1.10 -0.48 -32.34
N LEU A 12 0.16 -1.42 -32.19
CA LEU A 12 -0.92 -1.61 -33.16
C LEU A 12 -2.08 -0.63 -32.95
N ASN A 13 -2.37 -0.27 -31.70
CA ASN A 13 -3.50 0.61 -31.36
C ASN A 13 -3.09 1.86 -30.55
N GLY A 14 -1.82 1.98 -30.17
CA GLY A 14 -1.29 3.11 -29.40
C GLY A 14 -1.64 3.11 -27.91
N ILE A 15 -2.43 2.15 -27.42
CA ILE A 15 -2.78 2.04 -26.00
C ILE A 15 -1.54 1.61 -25.22
N MET A 16 -1.33 2.19 -24.04
CA MET A 16 -0.11 1.92 -23.25
C MET A 16 -0.38 1.72 -21.76
N TYR A 17 0.51 1.03 -21.08
CA TYR A 17 0.56 0.99 -19.63
C TYR A 17 1.66 1.92 -19.14
N VAL A 18 1.37 2.81 -18.20
CA VAL A 18 2.34 3.71 -17.57
C VAL A 18 2.63 3.22 -16.14
N GLY A 19 3.90 3.17 -15.78
CA GLY A 19 4.30 2.82 -14.41
C GLY A 19 5.62 3.47 -14.04
N SER A 20 5.90 3.55 -12.74
CA SER A 20 7.19 4.02 -12.23
C SER A 20 7.96 2.94 -11.48
N GLY A 21 9.29 3.04 -11.54
CA GLY A 21 10.19 2.05 -10.95
C GLY A 21 11.41 2.67 -10.29
N ARG A 22 11.85 2.10 -9.17
CA ARG A 22 13.16 2.43 -8.59
C ARG A 22 14.30 1.87 -9.46
N VAL A 23 14.08 0.75 -10.13
CA VAL A 23 15.01 0.17 -11.10
C VAL A 23 14.17 -0.24 -12.30
N ILE A 24 14.21 0.53 -13.38
CA ILE A 24 13.33 0.34 -14.53
C ILE A 24 13.61 -0.99 -15.22
N GLU A 25 14.89 -1.37 -15.33
CA GLU A 25 15.30 -2.61 -15.99
C GLU A 25 14.73 -3.83 -15.27
N SER A 26 14.80 -3.85 -13.93
CA SER A 26 14.21 -4.89 -13.10
C SER A 26 12.68 -4.93 -13.26
N ARG A 27 12.02 -3.77 -13.27
CA ARG A 27 10.56 -3.69 -13.49
C ARG A 27 10.17 -4.22 -14.87
N HIS A 28 10.94 -3.92 -15.90
CA HIS A 28 10.71 -4.44 -17.25
C HIS A 28 10.80 -5.97 -17.28
N SER A 29 11.86 -6.56 -16.70
CA SER A 29 12.03 -8.02 -16.65
C SER A 29 10.89 -8.70 -15.90
N ILE A 30 10.44 -8.12 -14.77
CA ILE A 30 9.30 -8.64 -14.00
C ILE A 30 8.04 -8.62 -14.85
N HIS A 31 7.68 -7.45 -15.40
CA HIS A 31 6.48 -7.32 -16.23
C HIS A 31 6.48 -8.29 -17.42
N LEU A 32 7.61 -8.39 -18.13
CA LEU A 32 7.72 -9.30 -19.26
C LEU A 32 7.58 -10.76 -18.84
N GLY A 33 8.23 -11.15 -17.73
CA GLY A 33 8.13 -12.50 -17.19
C GLY A 33 6.71 -12.86 -16.75
N GLU A 34 6.01 -11.93 -16.10
CA GLU A 34 4.62 -12.11 -15.69
C GLU A 34 3.66 -12.22 -16.89
N LEU A 35 3.84 -11.35 -17.89
CA LEU A 35 3.02 -11.35 -19.11
C LEU A 35 3.18 -12.65 -19.90
N LEU A 36 4.40 -13.16 -20.01
CA LEU A 36 4.69 -14.43 -20.69
C LEU A 36 4.09 -15.64 -19.94
N LYS A 37 4.02 -15.58 -18.61
CA LYS A 37 3.43 -16.62 -17.77
C LYS A 37 1.91 -16.53 -17.65
N GLY A 38 1.31 -15.43 -18.10
CA GLY A 38 -0.13 -15.20 -17.97
C GLY A 38 -0.58 -14.80 -16.56
N ASN A 39 0.32 -14.35 -15.68
CA ASN A 39 0.02 -14.06 -14.27
C ASN A 39 0.14 -12.58 -13.90
N HIS A 40 0.18 -11.69 -14.89
CA HIS A 40 0.40 -10.27 -14.67
C HIS A 40 -0.73 -9.64 -13.86
N GLY A 41 -0.39 -8.85 -12.83
CA GLY A 41 -1.36 -8.25 -11.90
C GLY A 41 -2.34 -7.25 -12.52
N ASN A 42 -2.11 -6.82 -13.77
CA ASN A 42 -3.06 -6.04 -14.56
C ASN A 42 -3.74 -6.92 -15.62
N PRO A 43 -5.03 -7.28 -15.43
CA PRO A 43 -5.74 -8.18 -16.35
C PRO A 43 -5.97 -7.54 -17.72
N TYR A 44 -6.17 -6.22 -17.82
CA TYR A 44 -6.35 -5.54 -19.12
C TYR A 44 -5.09 -5.62 -19.98
N LEU A 45 -3.93 -5.36 -19.36
CA LEU A 45 -2.65 -5.48 -20.06
C LEU A 45 -2.37 -6.95 -20.43
N GLN A 46 -2.64 -7.89 -19.53
CA GLN A 46 -2.46 -9.33 -19.79
C GLN A 46 -3.33 -9.80 -20.96
N ASN A 47 -4.61 -9.44 -20.97
CA ASN A 47 -5.55 -9.83 -22.03
C ASN A 47 -5.14 -9.23 -23.38
N ALA A 48 -4.70 -7.97 -23.39
CA ALA A 48 -4.17 -7.34 -24.60
C ALA A 48 -2.88 -8.03 -25.08
N PHE A 49 -1.99 -8.41 -24.16
CA PHE A 49 -0.77 -9.14 -24.48
C PHE A 49 -1.06 -10.52 -25.08
N ASN A 50 -2.03 -11.25 -24.53
CA ASN A 50 -2.49 -12.54 -25.06
C ASN A 50 -3.12 -12.38 -26.44
N LYS A 51 -3.88 -11.30 -26.67
CA LYS A 51 -4.58 -11.04 -27.93
C LYS A 51 -3.65 -10.64 -29.07
N TYR A 52 -2.73 -9.70 -28.84
CA TYR A 52 -1.88 -9.13 -29.89
C TYR A 52 -0.48 -9.74 -29.96
N GLY A 53 -0.09 -10.49 -28.92
CA GLY A 53 1.20 -11.17 -28.82
C GLY A 53 2.37 -10.24 -28.50
N ARG A 54 3.49 -10.84 -28.07
CA ARG A 54 4.70 -10.13 -27.62
C ARG A 54 5.24 -9.10 -28.62
N LYS A 55 5.18 -9.39 -29.92
CA LYS A 55 5.75 -8.52 -30.97
C LYS A 55 5.02 -7.17 -31.08
N ALA A 56 3.76 -7.11 -30.66
CA ALA A 56 2.97 -5.88 -30.65
C ALA A 56 3.33 -4.92 -29.50
N PHE A 57 4.11 -5.36 -28.51
CA PHE A 57 4.44 -4.54 -27.34
C PHE A 57 5.89 -4.04 -27.36
N ARG A 58 6.06 -2.78 -26.96
CA ARG A 58 7.36 -2.12 -26.83
C ARG A 58 7.49 -1.46 -25.46
N PHE A 59 8.63 -1.67 -24.82
CA PHE A 59 8.98 -1.01 -23.58
C PHE A 59 9.75 0.28 -23.88
N LYS A 60 9.31 1.40 -23.30
CA LYS A 60 9.95 2.71 -23.49
C LYS A 60 10.12 3.42 -22.16
N VAL A 61 11.31 3.96 -21.90
CA VAL A 61 11.53 4.88 -20.78
C VAL A 61 10.98 6.25 -21.18
N LEU A 62 10.06 6.80 -20.38
CA LEU A 62 9.46 8.11 -20.64
C LEU A 62 10.30 9.23 -20.00
N GLU A 63 10.72 9.01 -18.76
CA GLU A 63 11.45 10.01 -17.98
C GLU A 63 12.33 9.33 -16.93
N LEU A 64 13.57 9.81 -16.82
CA LEU A 64 14.46 9.46 -15.72
C LEU A 64 14.20 10.42 -14.55
N THR A 65 14.01 9.87 -13.36
CA THR A 65 13.69 10.63 -12.14
C THR A 65 14.58 10.16 -10.99
N SER A 66 14.51 10.84 -9.84
CA SER A 66 15.24 10.46 -8.65
C SER A 66 14.76 9.12 -8.06
N LYS A 67 15.52 8.60 -7.10
CA LYS A 67 15.13 7.41 -6.32
C LYS A 67 13.93 7.67 -5.40
N ASN A 68 13.52 8.93 -5.21
CA ASN A 68 12.43 9.30 -4.32
C ASN A 68 11.10 8.75 -4.83
N LYS A 69 10.40 7.96 -4.00
CA LYS A 69 9.11 7.36 -4.37
C LYS A 69 8.05 8.42 -4.69
N ARG A 70 8.02 9.53 -3.95
CA ARG A 70 7.02 10.61 -4.12
C ARG A 70 7.18 11.28 -5.48
N GLU A 71 8.40 11.61 -5.86
CA GLU A 71 8.66 12.23 -7.16
C GLU A 71 8.30 11.29 -8.31
N ARG A 72 8.67 10.01 -8.23
CA ARG A 72 8.30 9.01 -9.22
C ARG A 72 6.79 8.88 -9.39
N LEU A 73 6.04 8.85 -8.28
CA LEU A 73 4.57 8.79 -8.33
C LEU A 73 3.95 10.07 -8.89
N LYS A 74 4.51 11.26 -8.59
CA LYS A 74 4.06 12.52 -9.20
C LYS A 74 4.25 12.50 -10.72
N ARG A 75 5.40 11.99 -11.19
CA ARG A 75 5.66 11.89 -12.64
C ARG A 75 4.80 10.81 -13.29
N GLU A 76 4.56 9.68 -12.61
CA GLU A 76 3.62 8.66 -13.08
C GLU A 76 2.21 9.23 -13.25
N GLN A 77 1.70 9.96 -12.26
CA GLN A 77 0.41 10.64 -12.33
C GLN A 77 0.35 11.64 -13.49
N TYR A 78 1.39 12.47 -13.64
CA TYR A 78 1.49 13.42 -14.74
C TYR A 78 1.32 12.74 -16.12
N TYR A 79 1.95 11.58 -16.34
CA TYR A 79 1.80 10.86 -17.59
C TYR A 79 0.44 10.17 -17.73
N ILE A 80 -0.15 9.66 -16.65
CA ILE A 80 -1.51 9.11 -16.66
C ILE A 80 -2.52 10.19 -17.08
N ASP A 81 -2.42 11.38 -16.48
CA ASP A 81 -3.29 12.52 -16.78
C ASP A 81 -3.07 13.04 -18.21
N LYS A 82 -1.80 13.13 -18.63
CA LYS A 82 -1.41 13.61 -19.96
C LYS A 82 -1.97 12.74 -21.10
N PHE A 83 -1.89 11.42 -20.98
CA PHE A 83 -2.37 10.51 -22.03
C PHE A 83 -3.87 10.22 -21.93
N GLY A 84 -4.44 10.40 -20.73
CA GLY A 84 -5.82 10.12 -20.43
C GLY A 84 -6.09 8.63 -20.28
N ILE A 85 -6.82 8.26 -19.23
CA ILE A 85 -7.09 6.86 -18.85
C ILE A 85 -7.69 6.00 -19.97
N LYS A 86 -8.45 6.60 -20.89
CA LYS A 86 -9.08 5.89 -22.02
C LYS A 86 -8.06 5.28 -22.98
N ASN A 87 -6.86 5.87 -23.04
CA ASN A 87 -5.76 5.40 -23.88
C ASN A 87 -4.75 4.56 -23.09
N LEU A 88 -5.09 4.17 -21.86
CA LEU A 88 -4.19 3.46 -20.97
C LEU A 88 -4.74 2.10 -20.54
N TYR A 89 -3.84 1.15 -20.32
CA TYR A 89 -4.14 -0.11 -19.65
C TYR A 89 -4.18 0.05 -18.12
N ASN A 90 -3.81 1.21 -17.57
CA ASN A 90 -3.84 1.47 -16.13
C ASN A 90 -5.26 1.31 -15.58
N ILE A 91 -5.42 0.53 -14.50
CA ILE A 91 -6.73 0.26 -13.88
C ILE A 91 -7.21 1.48 -13.09
N ALA A 92 -6.28 2.12 -12.39
CA ALA A 92 -6.58 3.25 -11.53
C ALA A 92 -6.20 4.56 -12.22
N HIS A 93 -7.06 5.57 -12.04
CA HIS A 93 -6.79 6.95 -12.45
C HIS A 93 -5.69 7.61 -11.60
N ILE A 94 -5.44 7.09 -10.40
CA ILE A 94 -4.47 7.64 -9.45
C ILE A 94 -3.28 6.70 -9.30
N ALA A 95 -2.07 7.22 -9.52
CA ALA A 95 -0.79 6.55 -9.29
C ALA A 95 -0.57 6.35 -7.78
N SER A 96 -0.82 5.13 -7.31
CA SER A 96 -0.69 4.76 -5.89
C SER A 96 0.48 3.81 -5.61
N GLY A 97 1.22 3.39 -6.65
CA GLY A 97 2.34 2.47 -6.52
C GLY A 97 1.94 1.07 -6.05
N GLY A 98 0.75 0.60 -6.44
CA GLY A 98 0.26 -0.76 -6.19
C GLY A 98 -0.48 -0.98 -4.87
N CYS A 99 -0.49 -0.01 -3.97
CA CYS A 99 -1.37 -0.01 -2.80
C CYS A 99 -2.59 0.84 -3.15
N GLY A 100 -3.67 0.21 -3.63
CA GLY A 100 -4.88 0.94 -4.00
C GLY A 100 -5.30 1.92 -2.90
N LEU A 101 -5.59 3.17 -3.29
CA LEU A 101 -6.23 4.13 -2.39
C LEU A 101 -7.65 3.64 -2.12
N HIS A 102 -7.89 3.09 -0.93
CA HIS A 102 -9.25 2.79 -0.50
C HIS A 102 -10.02 4.11 -0.38
N SER A 103 -11.18 4.21 -1.04
CA SER A 103 -12.10 5.33 -0.83
C SER A 103 -12.52 5.40 0.64
N GLU A 104 -12.92 6.58 1.12
CA GLU A 104 -13.42 6.72 2.50
C GLU A 104 -14.61 5.78 2.77
N GLU A 105 -15.48 5.57 1.77
CA GLU A 105 -16.55 4.59 1.82
C GLU A 105 -16.02 3.14 1.96
N SER A 106 -14.97 2.77 1.21
CA SER A 106 -14.37 1.43 1.31
C SER A 106 -13.70 1.21 2.67
N LYS A 107 -13.05 2.25 3.21
CA LYS A 107 -12.48 2.21 4.56
C LYS A 107 -13.56 2.09 5.62
N ALA A 108 -14.67 2.80 5.46
CA ALA A 108 -15.81 2.73 6.37
C ALA A 108 -16.43 1.32 6.36
N LYS A 109 -16.71 0.74 5.18
CA LYS A 109 -17.22 -0.64 5.04
C LYS A 109 -16.26 -1.67 5.63
N MET A 110 -14.95 -1.52 5.38
CA MET A 110 -13.93 -2.39 5.96
C MET A 110 -13.94 -2.29 7.49
N SER A 111 -13.93 -1.06 8.03
CA SER A 111 -13.99 -0.81 9.46
C SER A 111 -15.26 -1.36 10.10
N GLU A 112 -16.41 -1.22 9.46
CA GLU A 112 -17.70 -1.76 9.91
C GLU A 112 -17.68 -3.28 9.90
N SER A 113 -17.17 -3.90 8.84
CA SER A 113 -17.08 -5.36 8.71
C SER A 113 -16.17 -6.02 9.75
N HIS A 114 -15.22 -5.27 10.31
CA HIS A 114 -14.34 -5.71 11.38
C HIS A 114 -14.84 -5.34 12.79
N LYS A 115 -15.82 -4.43 12.89
CA LYS A 115 -16.33 -3.96 14.17
C LYS A 115 -17.09 -5.10 14.88
N GLY A 116 -16.66 -5.44 16.09
CA GLY A 116 -17.34 -6.43 16.93
C GLY A 116 -17.07 -7.90 16.57
N LYS A 117 -16.23 -8.19 15.57
CA LYS A 117 -15.79 -9.56 15.31
C LYS A 117 -14.83 -10.02 16.40
N LEU A 118 -15.31 -10.92 17.25
CA LEU A 118 -14.46 -11.68 18.17
C LEU A 118 -13.86 -12.86 17.40
N PHE A 119 -12.58 -13.15 17.66
CA PHE A 119 -11.98 -14.38 17.15
C PHE A 119 -12.70 -15.59 17.74
N SER A 120 -13.03 -16.57 16.88
CA SER A 120 -13.58 -17.85 17.33
C SER A 120 -12.57 -18.59 18.22
N GLU A 121 -13.05 -19.51 19.05
CA GLU A 121 -12.17 -20.33 19.89
C GLU A 121 -11.17 -21.14 19.04
N ASP A 122 -11.63 -21.72 17.93
CA ASP A 122 -10.76 -22.42 16.95
C ASP A 122 -9.67 -21.49 16.36
N HIS A 123 -9.98 -20.21 16.13
CA HIS A 123 -8.97 -19.25 15.67
C HIS A 123 -7.96 -18.91 16.77
N LYS A 124 -8.41 -18.80 18.02
CA LYS A 124 -7.53 -18.57 19.17
C LYS A 124 -6.61 -19.76 19.41
N GLU A 125 -7.12 -20.98 19.24
CA GLU A 125 -6.35 -22.22 19.38
C GLU A 125 -5.27 -22.30 18.30
N LYS A 126 -5.59 -22.03 17.03
CA LYS A 126 -4.61 -21.96 15.94
C LYS A 126 -3.53 -20.90 16.18
N LEU A 127 -3.89 -19.73 16.72
CA LEU A 127 -2.92 -18.70 17.11
C LEU A 127 -1.99 -19.19 18.24
N ARG A 128 -2.54 -19.92 19.21
CA ARG A 128 -1.79 -20.51 20.31
C ARG A 128 -0.80 -21.56 19.81
N GLU A 129 -1.26 -22.48 18.95
CA GLU A 129 -0.43 -23.51 18.31
C GLU A 129 0.71 -22.91 17.50
N ALA A 130 0.42 -21.91 16.65
CA ALA A 130 1.44 -21.20 15.88
C ALA A 130 2.49 -20.51 16.78
N SER A 131 2.06 -20.04 17.95
CA SER A 131 2.95 -19.37 18.92
C SER A 131 3.82 -20.34 19.72
N MET A 132 3.38 -21.59 19.94
CA MET A 132 4.16 -22.61 20.67
C MET A 132 5.46 -23.03 19.96
N GLY A 133 5.54 -22.82 18.63
CA GLY A 133 6.72 -23.11 17.83
C GLY A 133 7.77 -21.99 17.75
N ASN A 134 7.52 -20.82 18.36
CA ASN A 134 8.40 -19.66 18.21
C ASN A 134 9.74 -19.85 18.93
N GLN A 135 10.78 -20.17 18.15
CA GLN A 135 12.14 -20.42 18.64
C GLN A 135 12.78 -19.21 19.34
N TYR A 136 12.38 -17.98 18.99
CA TYR A 136 12.86 -16.75 19.62
C TYR A 136 12.22 -16.48 21.00
N ALA A 137 11.12 -17.18 21.31
CA ALA A 137 10.47 -17.12 22.62
C ALA A 137 10.83 -18.33 23.51
N LYS A 138 11.40 -19.40 22.93
CA LYS A 138 11.90 -20.54 23.70
C LYS A 138 13.04 -20.09 24.63
N GLY A 139 12.87 -20.30 25.93
CA GLY A 139 13.85 -19.93 26.96
C GLY A 139 13.69 -18.54 27.57
N ASN A 140 12.83 -17.68 27.00
CA ASN A 140 12.48 -16.38 27.59
C ASN A 140 11.36 -16.53 28.65
N GLN A 141 11.53 -17.47 29.58
CA GLN A 141 10.69 -17.50 30.77
C GLN A 141 11.13 -16.36 31.68
N LEU A 142 10.22 -15.41 31.95
CA LEU A 142 10.49 -14.41 32.97
C LEU A 142 10.68 -15.13 34.31
N SER A 143 11.75 -14.81 35.04
CA SER A 143 11.96 -15.32 36.38
C SER A 143 10.82 -14.89 37.31
N GLU A 144 10.53 -15.70 38.32
CA GLU A 144 9.48 -15.42 39.31
C GLU A 144 9.65 -14.03 39.94
N GLU A 145 10.89 -13.64 40.21
CA GLU A 145 11.23 -12.30 40.71
C GLU A 145 10.85 -11.19 39.72
N THR A 146 11.09 -11.40 38.42
CA THR A 146 10.72 -10.44 37.38
C THR A 146 9.20 -10.37 37.20
N ILE A 147 8.52 -11.51 37.29
CA ILE A 147 7.05 -11.58 37.27
C ILE A 147 6.48 -10.77 38.45
N GLU A 148 7.01 -10.96 39.67
CA GLU A 148 6.52 -10.23 40.83
C GLU A 148 6.89 -8.72 40.75
N LYS A 149 8.06 -8.34 40.22
CA LYS A 149 8.40 -6.93 39.96
C LYS A 149 7.41 -6.27 38.99
N ILE A 150 7.06 -6.94 37.89
CA ILE A 150 6.05 -6.45 36.95
C ILE A 150 4.68 -6.38 37.61
N ARG A 151 4.32 -7.38 38.42
CA ARG A 151 3.04 -7.43 39.14
C ARG A 151 2.91 -6.29 40.14
N VAL A 152 3.96 -6.02 40.92
CA VAL A 152 4.01 -4.90 41.89
C VAL A 152 3.96 -3.57 41.15
N ALA A 153 4.76 -3.38 40.10
CA ALA A 153 4.79 -2.14 39.32
C ALA A 153 3.44 -1.84 38.63
N ARG A 154 2.67 -2.87 38.26
CA ARG A 154 1.33 -2.73 37.66
C ARG A 154 0.20 -2.71 38.68
N ARG A 155 0.46 -3.05 39.95
CA ARG A 155 -0.56 -3.05 41.01
C ARG A 155 -1.01 -1.62 41.27
N GLY A 156 -2.31 -1.36 41.13
CA GLY A 156 -2.87 -0.02 41.33
C GLY A 156 -2.72 0.94 40.16
N ASN A 157 -2.00 0.56 39.08
CA ASN A 157 -1.95 1.32 37.84
C ASN A 157 -3.27 1.17 37.07
N LYS A 158 -4.31 1.84 37.59
CA LYS A 158 -5.57 2.07 36.88
C LYS A 158 -5.42 3.40 36.15
N HIS A 159 -5.77 3.43 34.87
CA HIS A 159 -5.91 4.71 34.17
C HIS A 159 -6.80 5.64 34.98
N SER A 160 -6.38 6.89 35.17
CA SER A 160 -7.20 7.90 35.83
C SER A 160 -8.52 8.07 35.08
N GLU A 161 -9.58 8.47 35.76
CA GLU A 161 -10.88 8.71 35.11
C GLU A 161 -10.75 9.74 33.98
N GLU A 162 -9.91 10.76 34.16
CA GLU A 162 -9.57 11.72 33.12
C GLU A 162 -8.90 11.07 31.88
N THR A 163 -7.99 10.11 32.10
CA THR A 163 -7.33 9.37 31.00
C THR A 163 -8.32 8.44 30.29
N LYS A 164 -9.20 7.77 31.04
CA LYS A 164 -10.28 6.96 30.47
C LYS A 164 -11.25 7.81 29.65
N GLU A 165 -11.57 9.00 30.13
CA GLU A 165 -12.45 9.94 29.43
C GLU A 165 -11.80 10.46 28.14
N LYS A 166 -10.49 10.77 28.17
CA LYS A 166 -9.69 11.10 26.97
C LYS A 166 -9.65 9.97 25.95
N MET A 167 -9.63 8.71 26.39
CA MET A 167 -9.69 7.53 25.52
C MET A 167 -11.10 7.25 24.98
N ARG A 168 -12.16 7.60 25.73
CA ARG A 168 -13.57 7.46 25.30
C ARG A 168 -13.98 8.55 24.31
N LYS A 169 -13.44 9.77 24.45
CA LYS A 169 -13.78 10.88 23.57
C LYS A 169 -13.19 10.67 22.18
N PRO A 170 -13.97 10.91 21.11
CA PRO A 170 -13.39 10.98 19.76
C PRO A 170 -12.33 12.08 19.73
N LYS A 171 -11.26 11.88 18.95
CA LYS A 171 -10.23 12.90 18.76
C LYS A 171 -10.89 14.23 18.35
N SER A 172 -10.43 15.34 18.92
CA SER A 172 -10.94 16.66 18.56
C SER A 172 -10.76 16.92 17.06
N GLU A 173 -11.63 17.76 16.48
CA GLU A 173 -11.49 18.14 15.07
C GLU A 173 -10.13 18.78 14.78
N GLU A 174 -9.55 19.51 15.73
CA GLU A 174 -8.21 20.08 15.61
C GLU A 174 -7.12 18.99 15.51
N VAL A 175 -7.22 17.92 16.31
CA VAL A 175 -6.28 16.78 16.23
C VAL A 175 -6.51 15.98 14.95
N LYS A 176 -7.76 15.78 14.53
CA LYS A 176 -8.09 15.17 13.23
C LYS A 176 -7.57 16.02 12.09
N GLU A 177 -7.66 17.34 12.19
CA GLU A 177 -7.18 18.28 11.18
C GLU A 177 -5.65 18.32 11.14
N ARG A 178 -4.97 18.26 12.28
CA ARG A 178 -3.51 18.09 12.34
C ARG A 178 -3.08 16.78 11.69
N LEU A 179 -3.81 15.70 11.93
CA LEU A 179 -3.56 14.40 11.28
C LEU A 179 -3.85 14.46 9.77
N ARG A 180 -4.94 15.11 9.34
CA ARG A 180 -5.27 15.38 7.92
C ARG A 180 -4.23 16.29 7.26
N LYS A 181 -3.69 17.30 7.95
CA LYS A 181 -2.63 18.20 7.48
C LYS A 181 -1.29 17.50 7.41
N SER A 182 -0.95 16.65 8.37
CA SER A 182 0.24 15.79 8.30
C SER A 182 0.14 14.82 7.12
N TRP A 183 -1.04 14.24 6.88
CA TRP A 183 -1.30 13.40 5.71
C TRP A 183 -1.27 14.18 4.39
N ARG A 184 -1.82 15.40 4.35
CA ARG A 184 -1.69 16.31 3.21
C ARG A 184 -0.24 16.73 3.00
N ASN A 185 0.56 17.06 4.01
CA ASN A 185 1.98 17.34 3.77
C ASN A 185 2.76 16.12 3.26
N GLN A 186 2.33 14.91 3.66
CA GLN A 186 2.86 13.64 3.15
C GLN A 186 2.36 13.31 1.72
N TYR A 187 1.20 13.86 1.28
CA TYR A 187 0.50 13.48 0.03
C TYR A 187 -0.25 14.57 -0.80
N SER A 188 -0.15 15.87 -0.52
CA SER A 188 -0.65 17.02 -1.33
C SER A 188 0.56 17.67 -2.02
N VAL A 189 0.59 18.07 -3.30
CA VAL A 189 -0.37 18.46 -4.36
C VAL A 189 -0.85 19.92 -4.29
N GLU A 190 -0.52 20.69 -3.24
CA GLU A 190 -0.85 22.12 -3.17
C GLU A 190 0.28 23.06 -3.65
N GLU A 191 0.75 22.82 -4.88
CA GLU A 191 1.39 23.86 -5.73
C GLU A 191 0.79 23.82 -7.14
N PHE A 192 -0.52 23.61 -7.24
CA PHE A 192 -1.28 23.54 -8.50
C PHE A 192 -2.37 24.61 -8.59
N ALA A 193 -2.00 25.86 -8.32
CA ALA A 193 -2.76 27.03 -8.72
C ALA A 193 -1.82 28.21 -9.02
N ARG A 194 -1.06 28.09 -10.11
CA ARG A 194 -0.63 29.20 -10.95
C ARG A 194 -0.12 28.68 -12.29
#